data_AF-Q9Y099-F1
#
_entry.id   AF-Q9Y099-F1
#
_cell.length_a   1.000
_cell.length_b   1.000
_cell.length_c   1.000
_cell.angle_alpha   90.00
_cell.angle_beta   90.00
_cell.angle_gamma   90.00
#
_symmetry.space_group_name_H-M   'P 1'
#
loop_
_entity.id
_entity.type
_entity.pdbx_description
1 polymer ?
#
loop_
_entity_poly.entity_id
_entity_poly.type
_entity_poly.pdbx_seq_one_letter_code
_entity_poly.pdbx_strand_id
1 'polypeptide(L)'
;NKDCKYWCKDNLGLNYCCGQPGVTYPPFTKKHLGRCPAVRDTCTGVRTQLPTYCPHDGACQFRSKCCYDTCLKHHVCKTAEYPY
;
A
#
# COMPACT_ATOMS: atom_id res chain seq x y z
N ASN A 1 14.98 -3.14 19.07
CA ASN A 1 13.56 -3.52 19.15
C ASN A 1 12.87 -3.27 17.83
N LYS A 2 12.30 -4.31 17.22
CA LYS A 2 11.47 -4.17 16.02
C LYS A 2 10.04 -3.82 16.43
N ASP A 3 9.84 -2.62 16.96
CA ASP A 3 8.51 -2.11 17.29
C ASP A 3 7.79 -1.72 15.99
N CYS A 4 7.31 -2.73 15.28
CA CYS A 4 6.53 -2.53 14.08
C CYS A 4 5.09 -2.19 14.44
N LYS A 5 4.73 -0.92 14.25
CA LYS A 5 3.37 -0.43 14.52
C LYS A 5 2.33 -0.95 13.52
N TYR A 6 2.73 -1.20 12.28
CA TYR A 6 1.81 -1.61 11.21
C TYR A 6 2.34 -2.81 10.42
N TRP A 7 1.55 -3.87 10.42
CA TRP A 7 1.84 -5.13 9.72
C TRP A 7 0.97 -5.26 8.49
N CYS A 8 1.59 -5.59 7.35
CA CYS A 8 0.92 -5.87 6.09
C CYS A 8 1.27 -7.27 5.60
N LYS A 9 0.44 -7.81 4.71
CA LYS A 9 0.69 -9.07 4.01
C LYS A 9 1.14 -8.81 2.59
N ASP A 10 2.26 -9.37 2.16
CA ASP A 10 2.68 -9.30 0.75
C ASP A 10 1.76 -10.14 -0.17
N ASN A 11 2.10 -10.19 -1.46
CA ASN A 11 1.35 -10.98 -2.46
C ASN A 11 1.42 -12.50 -2.24
N LEU A 12 2.33 -12.99 -1.40
CA LEU A 12 2.43 -14.39 -1.00
C LEU A 12 1.72 -14.65 0.35
N GLY A 13 1.14 -13.61 0.96
CA GLY A 13 0.47 -13.69 2.25
C GLY A 13 1.40 -13.61 3.46
N LEU A 14 2.69 -13.32 3.25
CA LEU A 14 3.67 -13.21 4.33
C LEU A 14 3.58 -11.84 5.02
N ASN A 15 3.60 -11.87 6.35
CA ASN A 15 3.56 -10.66 7.15
C ASN A 15 4.91 -9.94 7.14
N TYR A 16 4.89 -8.63 6.91
CA TYR A 16 6.07 -7.78 7.00
C TYR A 16 5.71 -6.40 7.58
N CYS A 17 6.72 -5.70 8.08
CA CYS A 17 6.52 -4.35 8.59
C CYS A 17 6.40 -3.35 7.45
N CYS A 18 5.22 -2.73 7.30
CA CYS A 18 4.93 -1.79 6.21
C CYS A 18 4.88 -0.32 6.64
N GLY A 19 5.04 -0.02 7.93
CA GLY A 19 5.28 1.34 8.37
C GLY A 19 6.74 1.74 8.11
N GLN A 20 6.97 2.81 7.35
CA GLN A 20 8.34 3.33 7.20
C GLN A 20 8.84 3.92 8.52
N PRO A 21 10.10 3.66 8.92
CA PRO A 21 10.70 4.25 10.10
C PRO A 21 10.65 5.78 10.05
N GLY A 22 10.27 6.42 11.16
CA GLY A 22 10.20 7.88 11.26
C GLY A 22 8.98 8.53 10.59
N VAL A 23 8.11 7.76 9.93
CA VAL A 23 6.88 8.29 9.33
C VAL A 23 5.70 8.12 10.30
N THR A 24 5.02 9.23 10.59
CA THR A 24 3.78 9.20 11.36
C THR A 24 2.60 9.07 10.40
N TYR A 25 1.93 7.93 10.46
CA TYR A 25 0.71 7.68 9.71
C TYR A 25 -0.52 8.07 10.52
N PRO A 26 -1.63 8.48 9.86
CA PRO A 26 -2.89 8.72 10.54
C PRO A 26 -3.31 7.51 11.37
N PRO A 27 -3.87 7.68 12.57
CA PRO A 27 -4.22 6.56 13.44
C PRO A 27 -5.40 5.73 12.90
N PHE A 28 -6.21 6.30 12.00
CA PHE A 28 -7.36 5.62 11.45
C PHE A 28 -6.96 4.68 10.30
N THR A 29 -7.29 3.41 10.46
CA THR A 29 -7.12 2.37 9.45
C THR A 29 -8.37 2.21 8.57
N LYS A 30 -9.18 3.28 8.46
CA LYS A 30 -10.46 3.24 7.74
C LYS A 30 -10.24 2.68 6.33
N LYS A 31 -10.91 1.56 6.05
CA LYS A 31 -10.87 0.89 4.75
C LYS A 31 -11.63 1.74 3.73
N HIS A 32 -10.98 2.05 2.62
CA HIS A 32 -11.61 2.74 1.49
C HIS A 32 -12.41 1.73 0.66
N LEU A 33 -13.47 2.22 0.00
CA LEU A 33 -14.29 1.43 -0.92
C LEU A 33 -13.49 0.97 -2.14
N GLY A 34 -14.04 0.02 -2.87
CA GLY A 34 -13.36 -0.62 -4.01
C GLY A 34 -12.30 -1.63 -3.58
N ARG A 35 -11.50 -2.06 -4.56
CA ARG A 35 -10.46 -3.07 -4.41
C ARG A 35 -9.12 -2.60 -4.95
N CYS A 36 -8.05 -3.23 -4.47
CA CYS A 36 -6.73 -2.99 -5.03
C CYS A 36 -6.72 -3.40 -6.50
N PRO A 37 -6.03 -2.64 -7.37
CA PRO A 37 -5.87 -3.06 -8.74
C PRO A 37 -5.08 -4.36 -8.82
N ALA A 38 -5.22 -5.06 -9.95
CA ALA A 38 -4.45 -6.27 -10.20
C ALA A 38 -2.95 -5.99 -10.02
N VAL A 39 -2.26 -6.93 -9.36
CA VAL A 39 -0.81 -6.87 -9.21
C VAL A 39 -0.19 -7.02 -10.60
N ARG A 40 0.71 -6.11 -10.97
CA ARG A 40 1.38 -6.15 -12.28
C ARG A 40 2.42 -7.27 -12.28
N ASP A 41 2.45 -8.04 -13.36
CA ASP A 41 3.43 -9.13 -13.55
C ASP A 41 4.83 -8.61 -13.91
N THR A 42 4.92 -7.43 -14.53
CA THR A 42 6.18 -6.84 -15.01
C THR A 42 6.37 -5.39 -14.57
N CYS A 43 7.63 -5.04 -14.32
CA CYS A 43 8.06 -3.73 -13.87
C CYS A 43 8.58 -2.91 -15.06
N THR A 44 7.74 -2.05 -15.62
CA THR A 44 8.08 -1.29 -16.84
C THR A 44 9.14 -0.20 -16.63
N GLY A 45 9.64 0.01 -15.41
CA GLY A 45 10.64 1.04 -15.06
C GLY A 45 10.14 2.49 -15.14
N VAL A 46 9.19 2.77 -16.02
CA VAL A 46 8.58 4.09 -16.21
C VAL A 46 7.51 4.32 -15.14
N ARG A 47 7.75 5.33 -14.29
CA ARG A 47 6.77 5.86 -13.34
C ARG A 47 6.61 7.36 -13.60
N THR A 48 5.39 7.80 -13.82
CA THR A 48 5.06 9.24 -13.98
C THR A 48 5.03 9.97 -12.65
N GLN A 49 4.80 9.25 -11.54
CA GLN A 49 4.80 9.80 -10.18
C GLN A 49 5.51 8.84 -9.22
N LEU A 50 6.13 9.43 -8.18
CA LEU A 50 6.72 8.67 -7.11
C LEU A 50 5.62 8.00 -6.28
N PRO A 51 5.76 6.69 -5.97
CA PRO A 51 4.76 5.97 -5.20
C PRO A 51 4.78 6.43 -3.74
N THR A 52 3.59 6.61 -3.15
CA THR A 52 3.44 6.92 -1.73
C THR A 52 3.34 5.62 -0.94
N TYR A 53 4.33 5.35 -0.08
CA TYR A 53 4.29 4.21 0.83
C TYR A 53 3.16 4.34 1.85
N CYS A 54 2.50 3.23 2.15
CA CYS A 54 1.40 3.22 3.09
C CYS A 54 1.37 1.90 3.89
N PRO A 55 0.89 1.96 5.13
CA PRO A 55 0.55 0.76 5.91
C PRO A 55 -0.95 0.40 5.87
N HIS A 56 -1.82 1.34 5.50
CA HIS A 56 -3.27 1.13 5.42
C HIS A 56 -3.94 2.20 4.56
N ASP A 57 -5.19 1.96 4.16
CA ASP A 57 -5.99 2.84 3.30
C ASP A 57 -6.08 4.28 3.84
N GLY A 58 -6.24 4.46 5.16
CA GLY A 58 -6.29 5.79 5.78
C GLY A 58 -5.01 6.64 5.63
N ALA A 59 -3.87 6.05 5.23
CA ALA A 59 -2.66 6.80 4.89
C ALA A 59 -2.67 7.33 3.44
N CYS A 60 -3.67 6.94 2.65
CA CYS A 60 -3.79 7.30 1.23
C CYS A 60 -4.82 8.41 0.99
N GLN A 61 -4.56 9.24 -0.01
CA GLN A 61 -5.47 10.34 -0.41
C GLN A 61 -6.59 9.85 -1.34
N PHE A 62 -7.64 10.67 -1.49
CA PHE A 62 -8.71 10.52 -2.50
C PHE A 62 -9.36 9.13 -2.58
N ARG A 63 -9.53 8.45 -1.45
CA ARG A 63 -10.10 7.08 -1.38
C ARG A 63 -9.25 6.02 -2.12
N SER A 64 -7.97 6.30 -2.36
CA SER A 64 -7.01 5.32 -2.90
C SER A 64 -6.77 4.19 -1.90
N LYS A 65 -6.41 3.01 -2.38
CA LYS A 65 -6.17 1.85 -1.53
C LYS A 65 -4.68 1.63 -1.30
N CYS A 66 -4.36 1.11 -0.13
CA CYS A 66 -3.02 0.70 0.21
C CYS A 66 -2.78 -0.72 -0.26
N CYS A 67 -1.98 -0.88 -1.32
CA CYS A 67 -1.89 -2.11 -2.09
C CYS A 67 -0.45 -2.52 -2.31
N TYR A 68 -0.18 -3.83 -2.25
CA TYR A 68 1.15 -4.36 -2.54
C TYR A 68 1.59 -4.03 -3.97
N ASP A 69 2.85 -3.62 -4.12
CA ASP A 69 3.52 -3.36 -5.39
C ASP A 69 4.72 -4.28 -5.50
N THR A 70 4.63 -5.32 -6.34
CA THR A 70 5.71 -6.31 -6.54
C THR A 70 7.01 -5.66 -6.96
N CYS A 71 6.95 -4.59 -7.74
CA CYS A 71 8.14 -3.89 -8.22
C CYS A 71 8.89 -3.16 -7.11
N LEU A 72 8.20 -2.71 -6.06
CA LEU A 72 8.81 -2.10 -4.87
C LEU A 72 8.95 -3.07 -3.70
N LYS A 73 8.33 -4.25 -3.83
CA LYS A 73 8.15 -5.23 -2.75
C LYS A 73 7.54 -4.61 -1.50
N HIS A 74 6.61 -3.67 -1.69
CA HIS A 74 6.01 -2.91 -0.59
C HIS A 74 4.60 -2.41 -0.94
N HIS A 75 3.78 -2.14 0.07
CA HIS A 75 2.50 -1.45 -0.03
C HIS A 75 2.68 0.03 -0.35
N VAL A 76 1.91 0.48 -1.34
CA VAL A 76 1.83 1.87 -1.77
C VAL A 76 0.39 2.24 -2.11
N CYS A 77 0.09 3.54 -2.08
CA CYS A 77 -1.21 4.04 -2.47
C CYS A 77 -1.43 3.86 -3.98
N LYS A 78 -2.52 3.18 -4.33
CA LYS A 78 -2.96 2.96 -5.71
C LYS A 78 -4.42 3.37 -5.86
N THR A 79 -4.79 3.86 -7.04
CA THR A 79 -6.18 4.15 -7.37
C THR A 79 -7.04 2.90 -7.16
N ALA A 80 -8.18 3.06 -6.48
CA ALA A 80 -9.11 1.96 -6.23
C ALA A 80 -9.85 1.56 -7.52
N GLU A 81 -10.02 0.26 -7.73
CA GLU A 81 -10.96 -0.25 -8.75
C GLU A 81 -12.34 -0.47 -8.13
N TYR A 82 -13.39 -0.13 -8.87
CA TYR A 82 -14.77 -0.39 -8.50
C TYR A 82 -15.37 -1.39 -9.49
N PRO A 83 -16.03 -2.47 -9.03
CA PRO A 83 -16.86 -3.27 -9.92
C PRO A 83 -17.99 -2.38 -10.44
N TYR A 84 -18.16 -2.36 -11.77
CA TYR A 84 -19.29 -1.73 -12.43
C TYR A 84 -20.60 -2.46 -12.11
#